data_AF-A0A3R5X3F7-F1
#
_entry.id   AF-A0A3R5X3F7-F1
#
_cell.length_a   1.000
_cell.length_b   1.000
_cell.length_c   1.000
_cell.angle_alpha   90.00
_cell.angle_beta   90.00
_cell.angle_gamma   90.00
#
_symmetry.space_group_name_H-M   'P 1'
#
loop_
_entity.id
_entity.type
_entity.pdbx_description
1 polymer ?
#
loop_
_entity_poly.entity_id
_entity_poly.type
_entity_poly.pdbx_seq_one_letter_code
_entity_poly.pdbx_strand_id
1 'polypeptide(L)'
;MTEIGRMIWKDGFSEGKESYLNELREEGRRLGKLEVLNIQLMKKFKKIPAHYEEKINNLSEIAIEVIALEIFDIETLQDLEEYL
;
A
#
# COMPACT_ATOMS: atom_id res chain seq x y z
N MET A 1 -3.86 42.21 5.74
CA MET A 1 -2.87 41.19 6.17
C MET A 1 -1.50 41.84 6.29
N THR A 2 -0.78 41.63 7.39
CA THR A 2 0.61 42.07 7.57
C THR A 2 1.57 41.16 6.80
N GLU A 3 2.81 41.61 6.59
CA GLU A 3 3.91 40.80 6.04
C GLU A 3 4.03 39.46 6.78
N ILE A 4 4.07 39.53 8.12
CA ILE A 4 4.16 38.37 9.01
C ILE A 4 2.96 37.44 8.85
N GLY A 5 1.74 37.99 8.75
CA GLY A 5 0.54 37.19 8.53
C GLY A 5 0.53 36.46 7.18
N ARG A 6 1.05 37.10 6.11
CA ARG A 6 1.22 36.44 4.80
C ARG A 6 2.25 35.31 4.86
N MET A 7 3.36 35.51 5.57
CA MET A 7 4.39 34.50 5.75
C MET A 7 3.83 33.26 6.46
N ILE A 8 3.20 33.44 7.63
CA ILE A 8 2.61 32.34 8.41
C ILE A 8 1.60 31.54 7.57
N TRP A 9 0.73 32.22 6.82
CA TRP A 9 -0.24 31.55 5.96
C TRP A 9 0.42 30.74 4.84
N LYS A 10 1.45 31.30 4.20
CA LYS A 10 2.18 30.63 3.12
C LYS A 10 2.93 29.40 3.62
N ASP A 11 3.55 29.50 4.80
CA ASP A 11 4.30 28.39 5.40
C ASP A 11 3.35 27.23 5.74
N GLY A 12 2.25 27.50 6.44
CA GLY A 12 1.25 26.48 6.76
C GLY A 12 0.59 25.86 5.51
N PHE A 13 0.34 26.64 4.46
CA PHE A 13 -0.17 26.10 3.19
C PHE A 13 0.86 25.20 2.49
N SER A 14 2.14 25.58 2.54
CA SER A 14 3.23 24.80 1.94
C SER A 14 3.41 23.47 2.65
N GLU A 15 3.43 23.47 3.98
CA GLU A 15 3.52 22.26 4.81
C GLU A 15 2.32 21.33 4.57
N GLY A 16 1.10 21.87 4.58
CA GLY A 16 -0.11 21.08 4.31
C GLY A 16 -0.09 20.44 2.91
N LYS A 17 0.36 21.18 1.90
CA LYS A 17 0.51 20.65 0.54
C LYS A 17 1.58 19.56 0.47
N GLU A 18 2.71 19.73 1.16
CA GLU A 18 3.77 18.73 1.20
C GLU A 18 3.31 17.44 1.87
N SER A 19 2.65 17.53 3.03
CA SER A 19 2.08 16.36 3.73
C SER A 19 1.12 15.59 2.83
N TYR A 20 0.17 16.30 2.19
CA TYR A 20 -0.80 15.69 1.28
C TYR A 20 -0.14 14.98 0.10
N LEU A 21 0.89 15.60 -0.51
CA LEU A 21 1.62 14.97 -1.61
C LEU A 21 2.41 13.74 -1.15
N ASN A 22 2.91 13.72 0.07
CA ASN A 22 3.59 12.55 0.63
C ASN A 22 2.60 11.40 0.89
N GLU A 23 1.43 11.68 1.46
CA GLU A 23 0.37 10.67 1.63
C GLU A 23 -0.06 10.04 0.29
N LEU A 24 -0.22 10.86 -0.75
CA LEU A 24 -0.54 10.36 -2.11
C LEU A 24 0.58 9.49 -2.69
N ARG A 25 1.85 9.82 -2.44
CA ARG A 25 2.99 9.04 -2.92
C ARG A 25 3.08 7.70 -2.20
N GLU A 26 2.90 7.69 -0.88
CA GLU A 26 2.91 6.46 -0.08
C GLU A 26 1.75 5.55 -0.50
N GLU A 27 0.54 6.09 -0.66
CA GLU A 27 -0.60 5.29 -1.13
C GLU A 27 -0.39 4.78 -2.56
N GLY A 28 0.14 5.61 -3.46
CA GLY A 28 0.49 5.19 -4.82
C GLY A 28 1.54 4.07 -4.84
N ARG A 29 2.54 4.14 -3.95
CA ARG A 29 3.56 3.10 -3.80
C ARG A 29 2.95 1.79 -3.28
N ARG A 30 2.09 1.88 -2.26
CA ARG A 30 1.38 0.72 -1.70
C ARG A 30 0.49 0.06 -2.75
N LEU A 31 -0.32 0.83 -3.48
CA LEU A 31 -1.20 0.31 -4.54
C LEU A 31 -0.40 -0.36 -5.67
N GLY A 32 0.72 0.22 -6.10
CA GLY A 32 1.58 -0.39 -7.11
C GLY A 32 2.17 -1.72 -6.67
N LYS A 33 2.59 -1.83 -5.40
CA LYS A 33 3.07 -3.10 -4.83
C LYS A 33 1.95 -4.13 -4.73
N LEU A 34 0.77 -3.71 -4.28
CA LEU A 34 -0.43 -4.54 -4.17
C LEU A 34 -0.85 -5.11 -5.54
N GLU A 35 -0.81 -4.29 -6.60
CA GLU A 35 -1.12 -4.73 -7.96
C GLU A 35 -0.18 -5.85 -8.42
N VAL A 36 1.13 -5.67 -8.21
CA VAL A 36 2.14 -6.69 -8.57
C VAL A 36 1.93 -7.97 -7.76
N LEU A 37 1.70 -7.85 -6.44
CA LEU A 37 1.45 -9.01 -5.58
C LEU A 37 0.21 -9.78 -6.03
N ASN A 38 -0.90 -9.10 -6.33
CA ASN A 38 -2.12 -9.73 -6.84
C ASN A 38 -1.86 -10.54 -8.13
N ILE A 39 -1.06 -9.99 -9.07
CA ILE A 39 -0.69 -10.71 -10.29
C ILE A 39 0.15 -11.95 -9.97
N GLN A 40 1.09 -11.86 -9.04
CA GLN A 40 1.92 -13.00 -8.61
C GLN A 40 1.07 -14.11 -7.99
N LEU A 41 0.21 -13.77 -7.03
CA LEU A 41 -0.69 -14.71 -6.35
C LEU A 41 -1.67 -15.35 -7.35
N MET A 42 -2.25 -14.57 -8.27
CA MET A 42 -3.13 -15.09 -9.32
C MET A 42 -2.39 -16.07 -10.23
N LYS A 43 -1.16 -15.76 -10.64
CA LYS A 43 -0.35 -16.68 -11.48
C LYS A 43 -0.03 -17.99 -10.76
N LYS A 44 0.24 -17.91 -9.46
CA LYS A 44 0.62 -19.03 -8.62
C LYS A 44 -0.56 -19.95 -8.29
N PHE A 45 -1.64 -19.39 -7.74
CA PHE A 45 -2.79 -20.18 -7.26
C PHE A 45 -3.88 -20.39 -8.32
N LYS A 46 -3.83 -19.68 -9.45
CA LYS A 46 -4.83 -19.65 -10.54
C LYS A 46 -6.20 -19.10 -10.17
N LYS A 47 -6.70 -19.44 -8.98
CA LYS A 47 -7.97 -18.98 -8.43
C LYS A 47 -7.76 -18.66 -6.95
N ILE A 48 -8.08 -17.42 -6.58
CA ILE A 48 -8.08 -16.95 -5.20
C ILE A 48 -9.55 -16.79 -4.78
N PRO A 49 -9.98 -17.33 -3.62
CA PRO A 49 -11.33 -17.09 -3.13
C PRO A 49 -11.53 -15.61 -2.77
N ALA A 50 -12.75 -15.08 -2.99
CA ALA A 50 -13.04 -13.66 -2.77
C ALA A 50 -12.70 -13.15 -1.35
N HIS A 51 -12.83 -13.99 -0.32
CA HIS A 51 -12.47 -13.61 1.04
C HIS A 51 -10.96 -13.39 1.24
N TYR A 52 -10.11 -14.08 0.48
CA TYR A 52 -8.67 -13.80 0.44
C TYR A 52 -8.40 -12.51 -0.32
N GLU A 53 -9.06 -12.28 -1.46
CA GLU A 53 -8.90 -11.06 -2.26
C GLU A 53 -9.21 -9.79 -1.44
N GLU A 54 -10.28 -9.82 -0.64
CA GLU A 54 -10.63 -8.71 0.25
C GLU A 54 -9.55 -8.44 1.29
N LYS A 55 -9.00 -9.49 1.92
CA LYS A 55 -7.90 -9.34 2.88
C LYS A 55 -6.64 -8.80 2.23
N ILE A 56 -6.24 -9.36 1.08
CA ILE A 56 -5.06 -8.94 0.31
C ILE A 56 -5.14 -7.45 -0.05
N ASN A 57 -6.30 -6.98 -0.50
CA ASN A 57 -6.48 -5.57 -0.88
C ASN A 57 -6.38 -4.59 0.29
N ASN A 58 -6.61 -5.06 1.51
CA ASN A 58 -6.53 -4.29 2.75
C ASN A 58 -5.17 -4.42 3.46
N LEU A 59 -4.19 -5.11 2.86
CA LEU A 59 -2.88 -5.27 3.47
C LEU A 59 -2.14 -3.93 3.61
N SER A 60 -1.42 -3.83 4.73
CA SER A 60 -0.40 -2.81 4.91
C SER A 60 0.73 -3.00 3.90
N GLU A 61 1.46 -1.93 3.62
CA GLU A 61 2.61 -2.01 2.70
C GLU A 61 3.65 -3.04 3.14
N ILE A 62 3.94 -3.11 4.44
CA ILE A 62 4.90 -4.05 5.01
C ILE A 62 4.44 -5.50 4.77
N ALA A 63 3.16 -5.78 5.00
CA ALA A 63 2.62 -7.13 4.76
C ALA A 63 2.71 -7.51 3.28
N ILE A 64 2.44 -6.58 2.36
CA ILE A 64 2.62 -6.79 0.91
C ILE A 64 4.07 -7.17 0.60
N GLU A 65 5.05 -6.45 1.18
CA GLU A 65 6.47 -6.73 0.97
C GLU A 65 6.89 -8.09 1.53
N VAL A 66 6.45 -8.44 2.74
CA VAL A 66 6.74 -9.74 3.37
C VAL A 66 6.24 -10.88 2.49
N ILE A 67 4.96 -10.84 2.08
CA ILE A 67 4.39 -11.86 1.20
C ILE A 67 5.13 -11.90 -0.14
N ALA A 68 5.52 -10.74 -0.71
CA ALA A 68 6.26 -10.70 -1.96
C ALA A 68 7.67 -11.31 -1.85
N LEU A 69 8.33 -11.20 -0.69
CA LEU A 69 9.63 -11.83 -0.42
C LEU A 69 9.49 -13.35 -0.27
N GLU A 70 8.43 -13.80 0.39
CA GLU A 70 8.20 -15.22 0.72
C GLU A 70 7.31 -15.94 -0.31
N ILE A 71 6.93 -15.26 -1.41
CA ILE A 71 5.97 -15.76 -2.42
C ILE A 71 6.36 -17.11 -3.03
N PHE A 72 7.65 -17.43 -3.08
CA PHE A 72 8.14 -18.70 -3.60
C PHE A 72 8.00 -19.83 -2.59
N ASP A 73 8.05 -19.52 -1.29
CA ASP A 73 7.98 -20.47 -0.18
C ASP A 73 6.54 -20.74 0.28
N ILE A 74 5.62 -19.78 0.08
CA ILE A 74 4.18 -20.01 0.27
C ILE A 74 3.74 -21.07 -0.76
N GLU A 75 3.27 -22.26 -0.40
CA GLU A 75 2.88 -23.29 -1.39
C GLU A 75 1.37 -23.38 -1.60
N THR A 76 0.60 -23.01 -0.57
CA THR A 76 -0.85 -23.12 -0.53
C THR A 76 -1.52 -21.81 -0.12
N LEU A 77 -2.84 -21.73 -0.33
CA LEU A 77 -3.63 -20.61 0.20
C LEU A 77 -3.68 -20.61 1.74
N GLN A 78 -3.46 -21.76 2.39
CA GLN A 78 -3.40 -21.83 3.84
C GLN A 78 -2.14 -21.15 4.36
N ASP A 79 -0.99 -21.36 3.69
CA ASP A 79 0.27 -20.71 4.04
C ASP A 79 0.15 -19.19 3.88
N LEU A 80 -0.56 -18.75 2.84
CA LEU A 80 -0.85 -17.33 2.62
C LEU A 80 -1.70 -16.75 3.76
N GLU A 81 -2.61 -17.52 4.35
CA GLU A 81 -3.51 -17.06 5.41
C GLU A 81 -2.79 -16.62 6.68
N GLU A 82 -1.56 -17.12 6.93
CA GLU A 82 -0.74 -16.70 8.07
C GLU A 82 -0.33 -15.21 7.99
N TYR A 83 -0.43 -14.59 6.81
CA TYR A 83 -0.09 -13.20 6.53
C TYR A 83 -1.31 -12.26 6.37
N LEU A 84 -2.53 -12.81 6.35
CA LEU A 84 -3.77 -12.11 5.97
C LEU A 84 -4.76 -11.89 7.11
#